data_AF-A0A183B0J7-F1
#
_entry.id   AF-A0A183B0J7-F1
#
_cell.length_a   1.000
_cell.length_b   1.000
_cell.length_c   1.000
_cell.angle_alpha   90.00
_cell.angle_beta   90.00
_cell.angle_gamma   90.00
#
_symmetry.space_group_name_H-M   'P 1'
#
loop_
_entity.id
_entity.type
_entity.pdbx_description
1 polymer ?
#
loop_
_entity_poly.entity_id
_entity_poly.type
_entity_poly.pdbx_seq_one_letter_code
_entity_poly.pdbx_strand_id
1 'polypeptide(L)'
;MNVDYSVQDASTSGFTPLHIAAHYGNLNIAKLLIERGANVNYNAKNSITPLHVATKWGRLDVVDELLNAGAEIDARTRDGLTPLHCAARSGHADVVETLLKRGANADLKTRVCRSF
;
A
#
# COMPACT_ATOMS: atom_id res chain seq x y z
N MET A 1 -24.27 1.29 24.43
CA MET A 1 -24.14 1.27 22.96
C MET A 1 -22.75 1.81 22.62
N ASN A 2 -21.72 0.97 22.67
CA ASN A 2 -20.41 1.31 22.10
C ASN A 2 -20.45 0.84 20.67
N VAL A 3 -20.69 1.77 19.74
CA VAL A 3 -20.42 1.49 18.34
C VAL A 3 -18.91 1.67 18.22
N ASP A 4 -18.16 0.59 18.41
CA ASP A 4 -16.73 0.56 18.16
C ASP A 4 -16.53 0.75 16.65
N TYR A 5 -16.56 2.02 16.20
CA TYR A 5 -16.17 2.42 14.86
C TYR A 5 -14.71 2.00 14.70
N SER A 6 -14.53 0.80 14.18
CA SER A 6 -13.23 0.20 14.05
C SER A 6 -12.51 1.06 13.01
N VAL A 7 -11.31 1.55 13.30
CA VAL A 7 -10.46 2.20 12.26
C VAL A 7 -10.16 1.29 11.06
N GLN A 8 -10.58 0.03 11.17
CA GLN A 8 -10.51 -1.03 10.18
C GLN A 8 -11.86 -1.32 9.50
N ASP A 9 -12.95 -0.61 9.83
CA ASP A 9 -14.25 -0.82 9.20
C ASP A 9 -14.10 -0.64 7.70
N ALA A 10 -14.26 -1.75 7.01
CA ALA A 10 -13.99 -1.87 5.61
C ALA A 10 -15.25 -1.49 4.85
N SER A 11 -15.10 -0.69 3.80
CA SER A 11 -16.17 -0.45 2.82
C SER A 11 -16.66 -1.80 2.25
N THR A 12 -17.80 -1.84 1.55
CA THR A 12 -18.32 -3.06 0.89
C THR A 12 -17.30 -3.75 -0.05
N SER A 13 -16.28 -3.01 -0.46
CA SER A 13 -15.11 -3.41 -1.25
C SER A 13 -13.89 -3.90 -0.45
N GLY A 14 -13.93 -3.91 0.89
CA GLY A 14 -12.82 -4.33 1.74
C GLY A 14 -11.79 -3.22 2.05
N PHE A 15 -12.01 -2.00 1.56
CA PHE A 15 -11.06 -0.88 1.76
C PHE A 15 -11.28 -0.19 3.10
N THR A 16 -10.19 -0.05 3.86
CA THR A 16 -10.15 0.74 5.09
C THR A 16 -9.94 2.22 4.78
N PRO A 17 -10.20 3.13 5.74
CA PRO A 17 -9.91 4.56 5.57
C PRO A 17 -8.46 4.84 5.13
N LEU A 18 -7.50 4.01 5.55
CA LEU A 18 -6.09 4.17 5.17
C LEU A 18 -5.85 3.88 3.69
N HIS A 19 -6.56 2.92 3.11
CA HIS A 19 -6.53 2.69 1.66
C HIS A 19 -7.07 3.88 0.88
N ILE A 20 -8.14 4.51 1.39
CA ILE A 20 -8.76 5.68 0.77
C ILE A 20 -7.79 6.87 0.85
N ALA A 21 -7.17 7.10 2.01
CA ALA A 21 -6.15 8.14 2.17
C ALA A 21 -4.96 7.93 1.20
N ALA A 22 -4.49 6.69 1.06
CA ALA A 22 -3.46 6.30 0.10
C ALA A 22 -3.87 6.51 -1.36
N HIS A 23 -5.13 6.28 -1.71
CA HIS A 23 -5.66 6.51 -3.05
C HIS A 23 -5.64 8.01 -3.42
N TYR A 24 -6.12 8.85 -2.52
CA TYR A 24 -6.17 10.30 -2.75
C TYR A 24 -4.81 11.00 -2.55
N GLY A 25 -3.84 10.35 -1.89
CA GLY A 25 -2.55 10.97 -1.57
C GLY A 25 -2.62 11.91 -0.36
N ASN A 26 -3.61 11.73 0.51
CA ASN A 26 -3.81 12.60 1.67
C ASN A 26 -2.88 12.19 2.83
N LEU A 27 -1.65 12.70 2.82
CA LEU A 27 -0.63 12.41 3.85
C LEU A 27 -1.12 12.68 5.27
N ASN A 28 -1.76 13.83 5.51
CA ASN A 28 -2.23 14.21 6.85
C ASN A 28 -3.24 13.20 7.41
N ILE A 29 -4.15 12.71 6.55
CA ILE A 29 -5.15 11.72 6.95
C ILE A 29 -4.49 10.36 7.16
N ALA A 30 -3.53 9.97 6.29
CA ALA A 30 -2.79 8.73 6.45
C ALA A 30 -2.03 8.71 7.80
N LYS A 31 -1.30 9.79 8.13
CA LYS A 31 -0.62 9.97 9.42
C LYS A 31 -1.57 9.84 10.60
N LEU A 32 -2.67 10.60 10.56
CA LEU A 32 -3.67 10.57 11.63
C LEU A 32 -4.23 9.16 11.83
N LEU A 33 -4.49 8.41 10.76
CA LEU A 33 -5.00 7.04 10.86
C LEU A 33 -3.95 6.10 11.46
N ILE A 34 -2.68 6.22 11.06
CA ILE A 34 -1.56 5.44 11.61
C ILE A 34 -1.40 5.72 13.11
N GLU A 35 -1.42 7.00 13.52
CA GLU A 35 -1.35 7.42 14.92
C GLU A 35 -2.53 6.89 15.75
N ARG A 36 -3.71 6.71 15.13
CA ARG A 36 -4.89 6.11 15.76
C ARG A 36 -4.86 4.58 15.79
N GLY A 37 -3.76 3.96 15.37
CA GLY A 37 -3.59 2.51 15.38
C GLY A 37 -4.21 1.81 14.17
N ALA A 38 -4.34 2.49 13.03
CA ALA A 38 -4.73 1.83 11.80
C ALA A 38 -3.67 0.81 11.35
N ASN A 39 -4.11 -0.37 10.93
CA ASN A 39 -3.22 -1.40 10.44
C ASN A 39 -2.69 -1.03 9.04
N VAL A 40 -1.40 -0.71 8.94
CA VAL A 40 -0.71 -0.35 7.69
C VAL A 40 -0.59 -1.52 6.70
N ASN A 41 -0.65 -2.76 7.20
CA ASN A 41 -0.56 -4.00 6.42
C ASN A 41 -1.93 -4.66 6.26
N TYR A 42 -3.02 -3.91 6.44
CA TYR A 42 -4.35 -4.46 6.28
C TYR A 42 -4.58 -4.92 4.83
N ASN A 43 -5.02 -6.17 4.67
CA ASN A 43 -5.33 -6.75 3.38
C ASN A 43 -6.80 -6.51 3.02
N ALA A 44 -7.05 -5.62 2.06
CA ALA A 44 -8.36 -5.46 1.44
C ALA A 44 -8.70 -6.64 0.51
N LYS A 45 -9.79 -6.52 -0.27
CA LYS A 45 -10.10 -7.51 -1.33
C LYS A 45 -8.89 -7.70 -2.25
N ASN A 46 -8.61 -8.95 -2.60
CA ASN A 46 -7.45 -9.39 -3.40
C ASN A 46 -6.07 -9.21 -2.71
N SER A 47 -6.03 -9.15 -1.38
CA SER A 47 -4.78 -8.97 -0.62
C SER A 47 -4.05 -7.68 -0.99
N ILE A 48 -4.81 -6.64 -1.31
CA ILE A 48 -4.27 -5.32 -1.62
C ILE A 48 -4.02 -4.61 -0.30
N THR A 49 -2.81 -4.11 -0.11
CA THR A 49 -2.44 -3.29 1.05
C THR A 49 -2.54 -1.79 0.73
N PRO A 50 -2.60 -0.90 1.73
CA PRO A 50 -2.53 0.54 1.53
C PRO A 50 -1.30 0.96 0.70
N LEU A 51 -0.17 0.27 0.91
CA LEU A 51 1.06 0.50 0.16
C LEU A 51 0.88 0.23 -1.33
N HIS A 52 0.23 -0.88 -1.73
CA HIS A 52 -0.08 -1.14 -3.14
C HIS A 52 -0.93 -0.04 -3.78
N VAL A 53 -1.88 0.53 -3.03
CA VAL A 53 -2.71 1.62 -3.52
C VAL A 53 -1.87 2.88 -3.71
N ALA A 54 -1.09 3.26 -2.69
CA ALA A 54 -0.22 4.44 -2.75
C ALA A 54 0.77 4.34 -3.93
N THR A 55 1.39 3.17 -4.13
CA THR A 55 2.37 2.98 -5.20
C THR A 55 1.74 2.95 -6.58
N LYS A 56 0.57 2.32 -6.73
CA LYS A 56 -0.17 2.28 -8.01
C LYS A 56 -0.55 3.67 -8.49
N TRP A 57 -0.82 4.61 -7.57
CA TRP A 57 -1.20 6.00 -7.87
C TRP A 57 -0.04 7.00 -7.79
N GLY A 58 1.19 6.54 -7.54
CA GLY A 58 2.36 7.41 -7.54
C GLY A 58 2.44 8.36 -6.34
N ARG A 59 1.82 8.02 -5.21
CA ARG A 59 1.75 8.89 -4.02
C ARG A 59 3.02 8.73 -3.16
N LEU A 60 4.14 9.30 -3.62
CA LEU A 60 5.45 9.14 -2.98
C LEU A 60 5.43 9.50 -1.49
N ASP A 61 4.86 10.65 -1.12
CA ASP A 61 4.80 11.09 0.29
C ASP A 61 4.08 10.07 1.19
N VAL A 62 2.98 9.49 0.70
CA VAL A 62 2.22 8.49 1.45
C VAL A 62 2.95 7.14 1.47
N VAL A 63 3.65 6.79 0.39
CA VAL A 63 4.51 5.59 0.35
C VAL A 63 5.60 5.68 1.42
N ASP A 64 6.31 6.81 1.50
CA ASP A 64 7.35 7.01 2.52
C ASP A 64 6.77 6.93 3.94
N GLU A 65 5.61 7.54 4.18
CA GLU A 65 4.97 7.49 5.48
C GLU A 65 4.53 6.07 5.86
N LEU A 66 3.94 5.33 4.93
CA LEU A 66 3.53 3.93 5.16
C LEU A 66 4.75 3.06 5.46
N LEU A 67 5.85 3.24 4.73
CA LEU A 67 7.10 2.50 4.98
C LEU A 67 7.71 2.87 6.34
N ASN A 68 7.71 4.15 6.70
CA ASN A 68 8.16 4.61 8.02
C ASN A 68 7.29 4.02 9.16
N ALA A 69 6.00 3.82 8.89
CA ALA A 69 5.06 3.18 9.81
C ALA A 69 5.16 1.64 9.85
N GLY A 70 6.11 1.03 9.15
CA GLY A 70 6.33 -0.42 9.16
C GLY A 70 5.48 -1.20 8.15
N ALA A 71 5.07 -0.56 7.04
CA ALA A 71 4.43 -1.29 5.96
C ALA A 71 5.38 -2.31 5.32
N GLU A 72 4.83 -3.49 4.99
CA GLU A 72 5.56 -4.55 4.31
C GLU A 72 5.87 -4.15 2.86
N ILE A 73 7.14 -3.84 2.59
CA ILE A 73 7.60 -3.40 1.26
C ILE A 73 7.43 -4.47 0.17
N ASP A 74 7.54 -5.74 0.56
CA ASP A 74 7.41 -6.91 -0.31
C ASP A 74 6.04 -7.61 -0.16
N ALA A 75 5.03 -6.89 0.36
CA ALA A 75 3.68 -7.41 0.47
C ALA A 75 3.20 -7.97 -0.87
N ARG A 76 2.50 -9.10 -0.86
CA ARG A 76 2.01 -9.74 -2.09
C ARG A 76 0.50 -9.68 -2.18
N THR A 77 0.02 -9.15 -3.30
CA THR A 77 -1.39 -9.30 -3.69
C THR A 77 -1.73 -10.76 -4.03
N ARG A 78 -3.01 -11.06 -4.23
CA ARG A 78 -3.49 -12.40 -4.65
C ARG A 78 -2.82 -12.92 -5.92
N ASP A 79 -2.44 -12.02 -6.83
CA ASP A 79 -1.76 -12.35 -8.08
C ASP A 79 -0.23 -12.45 -7.92
N GLY A 80 0.25 -12.30 -6.67
CA GLY A 80 1.66 -12.32 -6.33
C GLY A 80 2.40 -11.04 -6.72
N LEU A 81 1.70 -9.96 -7.11
CA LEU A 81 2.31 -8.67 -7.41
C LEU A 81 2.75 -7.99 -6.11
N THR A 82 3.94 -7.39 -6.14
CA THR A 82 4.46 -6.54 -5.05
C THR A 82 4.20 -5.06 -5.35
N PRO A 83 4.32 -4.15 -4.36
CA PRO A 83 4.13 -2.72 -4.57
C PRO A 83 5.07 -2.16 -5.64
N LEU A 84 6.28 -2.70 -5.75
CA LEU A 84 7.27 -2.37 -6.79
C LEU A 84 6.77 -2.73 -8.19
N HIS A 85 6.18 -3.91 -8.37
CA HIS A 85 5.58 -4.30 -9.65
C HIS A 85 4.42 -3.38 -10.05
N CYS A 86 3.60 -2.97 -9.08
CA CYS A 86 2.52 -2.01 -9.32
C CYS A 86 3.07 -0.63 -9.73
N ALA A 87 4.09 -0.12 -9.05
CA ALA A 87 4.73 1.16 -9.38
C ALA A 87 5.36 1.12 -10.78
N ALA A 88 6.10 0.05 -11.10
CA ALA A 88 6.73 -0.15 -12.40
C ALA A 88 5.69 -0.26 -13.53
N ARG A 89 4.60 -1.01 -13.32
CA ARG A 89 3.51 -1.13 -14.30
C ARG A 89 2.75 0.18 -14.51
N SER A 90 2.60 0.99 -13.47
CA SER A 90 2.00 2.32 -13.57
C SER A 90 2.95 3.38 -14.16
N GLY A 91 4.25 3.10 -14.26
CA GLY A 91 5.25 4.03 -14.78
C GLY A 91 5.69 5.11 -13.79
N HIS A 92 5.52 4.90 -12.48
CA HIS A 92 5.93 5.86 -11.45
C HIS A 92 7.38 5.62 -11.03
N ALA A 93 8.32 6.12 -11.84
CA ALA A 93 9.76 5.95 -11.63
C ALA A 93 10.22 6.42 -10.24
N ASP A 94 9.73 7.57 -9.76
CA ASP A 94 10.11 8.13 -8.46
C ASP A 94 9.77 7.18 -7.30
N VAL A 95 8.58 6.57 -7.35
CA VAL A 95 8.14 5.59 -6.35
C VAL A 95 8.95 4.30 -6.45
N VAL A 96 9.26 3.84 -7.67
CA VAL A 96 10.13 2.68 -7.90
C VAL A 96 11.51 2.93 -7.27
N GLU A 97 12.09 4.10 -7.51
CA GLU A 97 13.39 4.46 -6.95
C GLU A 97 13.37 4.49 -5.42
N THR A 98 12.33 5.10 -4.82
CA THR A 98 12.17 5.11 -3.36
C THR A 98 12.03 3.70 -2.78
N LEU A 99 11.21 2.84 -3.40
CA LEU A 99 11.07 1.45 -2.96
C LEU A 99 12.39 0.68 -3.04
N LEU A 100 13.14 0.84 -4.14
CA LEU A 100 14.46 0.21 -4.30
C LEU A 100 15.47 0.73 -3.26
N LYS A 101 15.49 2.05 -3.00
CA LYS A 101 16.33 2.66 -1.94
C LYS A 101 16.00 2.11 -0.55
N ARG A 102 14.73 1.77 -0.30
CA ARG A 102 14.25 1.20 0.96
C ARG A 102 14.43 -0.33 1.04
N GLY A 103 15.02 -0.95 0.02
CA GLY A 103 15.35 -2.38 0.00
C GLY A 103 14.25 -3.29 -0.56
N ALA A 104 13.34 -2.76 -1.38
CA ALA A 104 12.35 -3.59 -2.08
C ALA A 104 13.04 -4.63 -2.97
N ASN A 105 12.57 -5.87 -2.91
CA ASN A 105 13.16 -6.92 -3.72
C ASN A 105 12.54 -6.96 -5.12
N ALA A 106 13.34 -6.56 -6.11
CA ALA A 106 12.95 -6.55 -7.53
C ALA A 106 12.89 -7.95 -8.17
N ASP A 107 13.58 -8.93 -7.61
CA ASP A 107 13.65 -10.31 -8.14
C ASP A 107 12.45 -11.17 -7.71
N LEU A 108 11.49 -10.60 -6.96
CA LEU A 108 10.32 -11.34 -6.50
C LEU A 108 9.43 -11.71 -7.69
N LYS A 109 9.56 -12.95 -8.15
CA LYS A 109 8.75 -13.51 -9.23
C LYS A 109 7.26 -13.44 -8.88
N THR A 110 6.54 -12.62 -9.63
CA THR A 110 5.07 -12.58 -9.59
C THR A 110 4.52 -13.66 -10.50
N ARG A 111 3.27 -14.10 -10.28
CA ARG A 111 2.63 -15.09 -11.16
C ARG A 111 2.35 -14.55 -12.58
N VAL A 112 2.53 -13.25 -12.78
CA VAL A 112 2.19 -12.52 -14.01
C VAL A 112 3.41 -12.38 -14.94
N CYS A 113 4.64 -12.41 -14.41
CA CYS A 113 5.86 -12.33 -15.24
C CYS A 113 6.49 -13.70 -15.43
N ARG A 114 6.00 -14.46 -16.42
CA ARG A 114 6.89 -15.27 -17.24
C ARG A 114 7.59 -14.31 -18.21
N SER A 115 8.91 -14.22 -18.09
CA SER A 115 9.83 -13.65 -19.08
C SER A 115 9.90 -12.11 -19.15
N PHE A 116 11.00 -11.56 -18.62
CA PHE A 116 11.82 -10.64 -19.40
C PHE A 116 13.15 -11.33 -19.67
#